data_AF-A0A1G7WZ01-F1
#
_entry.id   AF-A0A1G7WZ01-F1
#
_cell.length_a   1.000
_cell.length_b   1.000
_cell.length_c   1.000
_cell.angle_alpha   90.00
_cell.angle_beta   90.00
_cell.angle_gamma   90.00
#
_symmetry.space_group_name_H-M   'P 1'
#
loop_
_entity.id
_entity.type
_entity.pdbx_description
1 polymer ?
#
loop_
_entity_poly.entity_id
_entity_poly.type
_entity_poly.pdbx_seq_one_letter_code
_entity_poly.pdbx_strand_id
1 'polypeptide(L)'
;MLRYSLEIMEKHNLIPYQIVIYMGKNELNMEDKLNYNLGEQNILDYRYRIIDVEEIEFTDITKTDYYDLYALLPLMDKERRKREGENYLKECVEAIQ
;
A
#
# COMPACT_ATOMS: atom_id res chain seq x y z
N MET A 1 -7.18 -10.25 -11.76
CA MET A 1 -6.42 -8.99 -11.77
C MET A 1 -5.57 -8.86 -13.02
N LEU A 2 -4.55 -9.69 -13.25
CA LEU A 2 -3.69 -9.61 -14.47
C LEU A 2 -4.47 -9.61 -15.79
N ARG A 3 -5.42 -10.54 -15.96
CA ARG A 3 -6.29 -10.57 -17.14
C ARG A 3 -7.03 -9.25 -17.36
N TYR A 4 -7.57 -8.66 -16.30
CA TYR A 4 -8.30 -7.40 -16.38
C TYR A 4 -7.37 -6.23 -16.71
N SER A 5 -6.14 -6.22 -16.17
CA SER A 5 -5.12 -5.25 -16.54
C SER A 5 -4.78 -5.32 -18.03
N LEU A 6 -4.64 -6.52 -18.59
CA LEU A 6 -4.42 -6.71 -20.03
C LEU A 6 -5.60 -6.21 -20.87
N GLU A 7 -6.83 -6.53 -20.46
CA GLU A 7 -8.04 -6.05 -21.14
C GLU A 7 -8.11 -4.50 -21.16
N ILE A 8 -7.70 -3.83 -20.08
CA ILE A 8 -7.59 -2.36 -20.04
C ILE A 8 -6.50 -1.86 -21.00
N MET A 9 -5.33 -2.50 -21.02
CA MET A 9 -4.24 -2.13 -21.93
C MET A 9 -4.67 -2.20 -23.39
N GLU A 10 -5.29 -3.31 -23.78
CA GLU A 10 -5.73 -3.54 -25.15
C GLU A 10 -6.85 -2.58 -25.57
N LYS A 11 -7.84 -2.38 -24.70
CA LYS A 11 -9.02 -1.59 -25.03
C LYS A 11 -8.78 -0.08 -24.96
N HIS A 12 -7.94 0.37 -24.04
CA HIS A 12 -7.78 1.79 -23.71
C HIS A 12 -6.38 2.34 -24.00
N ASN A 13 -5.42 1.51 -24.41
CA ASN A 13 -4.02 1.89 -24.64
C ASN A 13 -3.39 2.61 -23.44
N LEU A 14 -3.80 2.21 -22.22
CA LEU A 14 -3.27 2.68 -20.95
C LEU A 14 -2.41 1.60 -20.33
N ILE A 15 -1.37 1.97 -19.57
CA ILE A 15 -0.54 1.01 -18.82
C ILE A 15 -1.04 1.00 -17.37
N PRO A 16 -1.74 -0.05 -16.91
CA PRO A 16 -2.23 -0.13 -15.54
C PRO A 16 -1.07 -0.15 -14.56
N TYR A 17 -1.16 0.70 -13.54
CA TYR A 17 -0.23 0.74 -12.43
C TYR A 17 -0.83 0.00 -11.23
N GLN A 18 -0.36 -1.22 -10.97
CA GLN A 18 -0.87 -2.02 -9.84
C GLN A 18 -0.14 -1.66 -8.55
N ILE A 19 -0.93 -1.37 -7.52
CA ILE A 19 -0.47 -1.09 -6.17
C ILE A 19 -1.05 -2.16 -5.24
N VAL A 20 -0.21 -2.70 -4.37
CA VAL A 20 -0.58 -3.56 -3.25
C VAL A 20 -0.44 -2.72 -1.99
N ILE A 21 -1.52 -2.59 -1.23
CA ILE A 21 -1.50 -1.91 0.07
C ILE A 21 -1.36 -2.99 1.14
N TYR A 22 -0.25 -2.97 1.87
CA TYR A 22 0.04 -3.89 2.95
C TYR A 22 -0.33 -3.26 4.29
N MET A 23 -1.17 -3.97 5.05
CA MET A 23 -1.61 -3.63 6.41
C MET A 23 -1.50 -4.89 7.27
N GLY A 24 -0.29 -5.30 7.59
CA GLY A 24 -0.02 -6.54 8.32
C GLY A 24 0.66 -6.30 9.66
N LYS A 25 0.49 -7.25 10.58
CA LYS A 25 1.14 -7.22 11.90
C LYS A 25 2.66 -7.45 11.81
N ASN A 26 3.09 -8.20 10.80
CA ASN A 26 4.49 -8.59 10.61
C ASN A 26 5.17 -7.60 9.68
N GLU A 27 6.51 -7.58 9.70
CA GLU A 27 7.27 -6.84 8.70
C GLU A 27 6.99 -7.39 7.29
N LEU A 28 6.92 -6.49 6.32
CA LEU A 28 6.75 -6.84 4.93
C LEU A 28 7.94 -7.67 4.44
N ASN A 29 7.67 -8.92 4.06
CA ASN A 29 8.66 -9.83 3.47
C ASN A 29 8.18 -10.36 2.10
N MET A 30 7.50 -9.52 1.33
CA MET A 30 6.97 -9.84 0.01
C MET A 30 7.75 -9.06 -1.04
N GLU A 31 8.20 -9.75 -2.09
CA GLU A 31 8.80 -9.10 -3.26
C GLU A 31 7.74 -8.33 -4.06
N ASP A 32 8.15 -7.24 -4.72
CA ASP A 32 7.33 -6.37 -5.56
C ASP A 32 7.21 -6.87 -7.01
N LYS A 33 7.52 -8.15 -7.23
CA LYS A 33 7.51 -8.80 -8.54
C LYS A 33 7.09 -10.26 -8.43
N LEU A 34 6.53 -10.77 -9.51
CA LEU A 34 6.34 -12.20 -9.75
C LEU A 34 7.14 -12.56 -10.99
N ASN A 35 8.11 -13.47 -10.83
CA ASN A 35 8.86 -14.03 -11.94
C ASN A 35 8.70 -15.55 -11.91
N TYR A 36 7.93 -16.08 -12.87
CA TYR A 36 7.76 -17.51 -13.07
C TYR A 36 8.10 -17.85 -14.51
N ASN A 37 8.95 -18.86 -14.68
CA ASN A 37 9.28 -19.44 -15.96
C ASN A 37 9.03 -20.95 -15.88
N LEU A 38 7.97 -21.41 -16.55
CA LEU A 38 7.54 -22.80 -16.62
C LEU A 38 7.66 -23.32 -18.06
N GLY A 39 8.81 -23.05 -18.69
CA GLY A 39 9.11 -23.44 -20.07
C GLY A 39 8.72 -22.38 -21.08
N GLU A 40 8.72 -22.75 -22.36
CA GLU A 40 8.60 -21.81 -23.49
C GLU A 40 7.25 -21.10 -23.58
N GLN A 41 6.19 -21.71 -23.05
CA GLN A 41 4.81 -21.23 -23.22
C GLN A 41 4.28 -20.46 -22.00
N ASN A 42 4.90 -20.64 -20.84
CA ASN A 42 4.38 -20.14 -19.56
C ASN A 42 5.43 -19.27 -18.89
N ILE A 43 5.50 -18.00 -19.30
CA ILE A 43 6.37 -16.99 -18.73
C ILE A 43 5.50 -15.90 -18.12
N LEU A 44 5.71 -15.62 -16.84
CA LEU A 44 5.11 -14.50 -16.12
C LEU A 44 6.24 -13.64 -15.57
N ASP A 45 6.45 -12.47 -16.16
CA ASP A 45 7.25 -11.39 -15.59
C ASP A 45 6.32 -10.22 -15.29
N TYR A 46 6.03 -10.02 -14.02
CA TYR A 46 5.07 -9.03 -13.58
C TYR A 46 5.61 -8.22 -12.41
N ARG A 47 5.42 -6.90 -12.46
CA ARG A 47 5.87 -5.95 -11.43
C ARG A 47 4.68 -5.16 -10.91
N TYR A 48 4.70 -4.87 -9.62
CA TYR A 48 3.74 -4.01 -8.94
C TYR A 48 4.49 -3.20 -7.88
N ARG A 49 3.82 -2.20 -7.30
CA ARG A 49 4.37 -1.50 -6.14
C ARG A 49 3.69 -2.01 -4.88
N ILE A 50 4.47 -2.24 -3.82
CA ILE A 50 3.92 -2.45 -2.48
C ILE A 50 4.04 -1.14 -1.71
N ILE A 51 2.97 -0.74 -1.03
CA ILE A 51 2.96 0.33 -0.05
C ILE A 51 2.69 -0.32 1.30
N ASP A 52 3.67 -0.30 2.19
CA ASP A 52 3.46 -0.64 3.60
C ASP A 52 2.88 0.58 4.31
N VAL A 53 1.66 0.46 4.82
CA VAL A 53 0.97 1.55 5.50
C VAL A 53 1.65 1.86 6.83
N GLU A 54 2.24 0.87 7.49
CA GLU A 54 2.86 1.03 8.80
C GLU A 54 4.12 1.94 8.74
N GLU A 55 4.75 2.05 7.56
CA GLU A 55 5.97 2.85 7.32
C GLU A 55 5.67 4.31 6.93
N ILE A 56 4.40 4.66 6.70
CA ILE A 56 4.01 6.04 6.38
C ILE A 56 3.99 6.85 7.67
N GLU A 57 4.65 8.02 7.70
CA GLU A 57 4.63 8.88 8.89
C GLU A 57 3.27 9.55 9.06
N PHE A 58 2.83 9.72 10.31
CA PHE A 58 1.59 10.43 10.62
C PHE A 58 1.57 11.85 10.02
N THR A 59 2.74 12.52 10.01
CA THR A 59 2.83 13.88 9.49
C THR A 59 2.82 13.97 7.96
N ASP A 60 3.14 12.87 7.26
CA ASP A 60 3.08 12.83 5.79
C ASP A 60 1.63 12.91 5.30
N ILE A 61 0.67 12.41 6.08
CA ILE A 61 -0.75 12.51 5.76
C ILE A 61 -1.36 13.79 6.31
N THR A 62 -1.10 14.13 7.58
CA THR A 62 -1.77 15.28 8.23
C THR A 62 -1.33 16.65 7.72
N LYS A 63 -0.21 16.73 6.97
CA LYS A 63 0.21 17.95 6.26
C LYS A 63 -0.41 18.10 4.87
N THR A 64 -1.24 17.17 4.44
CA THR A 64 -1.90 17.18 3.14
C THR A 64 -3.39 17.47 3.29
N ASP A 65 -4.05 17.80 2.17
CA ASP A 65 -5.50 17.98 2.12
C ASP A 65 -6.24 16.65 1.81
N TYR A 66 -5.57 15.50 1.94
CA TYR A 66 -6.14 14.18 1.66
C TYR A 66 -6.85 13.58 2.87
N TYR A 67 -7.93 14.22 3.31
CA TYR A 67 -8.70 13.82 4.50
C TYR A 67 -9.23 12.38 4.44
N ASP A 68 -9.49 11.84 3.24
CA ASP A 68 -9.91 10.45 3.07
C ASP A 68 -8.88 9.43 3.62
N LEU A 69 -7.59 9.81 3.65
CA LEU A 69 -6.52 8.98 4.17
C LEU A 69 -6.43 9.01 5.69
N TYR A 70 -7.13 9.93 6.37
CA TYR A 70 -7.07 10.06 7.83
C TYR A 70 -7.61 8.81 8.53
N ALA A 71 -8.52 8.09 7.89
CA ALA A 71 -9.01 6.79 8.36
C ALA A 71 -7.89 5.74 8.54
N LEU A 72 -6.74 5.93 7.91
CA LEU A 72 -5.58 5.04 8.00
C LEU A 72 -4.56 5.44 9.07
N LEU A 73 -4.64 6.65 9.65
CA LEU A 73 -3.70 7.14 10.66
C LEU A 73 -3.46 6.16 11.84
N PRO A 74 -4.48 5.46 12.37
CA PRO A 74 -4.27 4.49 13.45
C PRO A 74 -3.38 3.28 13.08
N LEU A 75 -3.15 3.06 11.78
CA LEU A 75 -2.33 1.95 11.25
C LEU A 75 -0.93 2.41 10.81
N MET A 76 -0.69 3.71 10.74
CA MET A 76 0.55 4.32 10.27
C MET A 76 1.59 4.45 11.38
N ASP A 77 2.77 4.94 11.01
CA ASP A 77 3.87 5.36 11.90
C ASP A 77 4.15 4.34 13.01
N LYS A 78 4.48 3.11 12.59
CA LYS A 78 4.60 1.92 13.45
C LYS A 78 5.39 2.15 14.71
N GLU A 79 6.57 2.75 14.57
CA GLU A 79 7.51 2.92 15.66
C GLU A 79 7.01 3.97 16.66
N ARG A 80 6.39 5.05 16.18
CA ARG A 80 5.71 6.02 17.04
C ARG A 80 4.51 5.41 17.75
N ARG A 81 3.64 4.71 17.02
CA ARG A 81 2.45 4.04 17.56
C ARG A 81 2.80 3.05 18.66
N LYS A 82 3.85 2.25 18.48
CA LYS A 82 4.37 1.34 19.52
C LYS A 82 4.89 2.09 20.76
N ARG A 83 5.58 3.21 20.55
CA ARG A 83 6.19 4.01 21.62
C ARG A 83 5.16 4.79 22.44
N GLU A 84 4.14 5.35 21.78
CA GLU A 84 3.18 6.28 22.39
C GLU A 84 1.84 5.64 22.77
N GLY A 85 1.51 4.48 22.19
CA GLY A 85 0.35 3.67 22.58
C GLY A 85 -0.97 4.44 22.50
N GLU A 86 -1.69 4.55 23.62
CA GLU A 86 -2.98 5.25 23.67
C GLU A 86 -2.90 6.74 23.31
N ASN A 87 -1.77 7.41 23.58
CA ASN A 87 -1.64 8.82 23.24
C ASN A 87 -1.64 9.02 21.72
N TYR A 88 -0.99 8.13 20.98
CA TYR A 88 -1.04 8.13 19.51
C TYR A 88 -2.48 7.96 18.99
N LEU A 89 -3.26 7.06 19.60
CA LEU A 89 -4.67 6.85 19.22
C LEU A 89 -5.53 8.08 19.51
N LYS A 90 -5.31 8.78 20.63
CA LYS A 90 -6.03 10.04 20.94
C LYS A 90 -5.75 11.11 19.89
N GLU A 91 -4.49 11.30 19.51
CA GLU A 91 -4.12 12.24 18.45
C GLU A 91 -4.74 11.88 17.10
N CYS A 92 -4.81 10.58 16.75
CA CYS A 92 -5.53 10.15 15.56
C CYS A 92 -7.01 10.55 15.59
N VAL A 93 -7.68 10.38 16.74
CA VAL A 93 -9.10 10.77 16.90
C VAL A 93 -9.27 12.28 16.79
N GLU A 94 -8.39 13.06 17.42
CA GLU A 94 -8.40 14.52 17.35
C GLU A 94 -8.19 15.03 15.92
N ALA A 95 -7.35 14.35 15.13
CA ALA A 95 -7.10 14.72 13.73
C ALA A 95 -8.29 14.41 12.79
N ILE A 96 -9.12 13.42 13.12
CA ILE A 96 -10.26 12.98 12.28
C ILE A 96 -11.52 13.85 12.53
N GLN A 97 -11.59 14.55 13.66
CA GLN A 97 -12.72 15.41 14.05
C GLN A 97 -12.74 16.76 13.33
#